data_AF-A0A1H8EXH1-F1
#
_entry.id   AF-A0A1H8EXH1-F1
#
_cell.length_a   1.000
_cell.length_b   1.000
_cell.length_c   1.000
_cell.angle_alpha   90.00
_cell.angle_beta   90.00
_cell.angle_gamma   90.00
#
_symmetry.space_group_name_H-M   'P 1'
#
loop_
_entity.id
_entity.type
_entity.pdbx_description
1 polymer ?
#
loop_
_entity_poly.entity_id
_entity_poly.type
_entity_poly.pdbx_seq_one_letter_code
_entity_poly.pdbx_strand_id
1 'polypeptide(L)' 'MPIFTIGKYFEQGEKILLPLAIQVHHGVCDGFHLSRFINDLQEWLDKTDEI' A
#
# COMPACT_ATOMS: atom_id res chain seq x y z
N MET A 1 10.34 -10.09 9.06
CA MET A 1 9.04 -10.34 8.42
C MET A 1 8.32 -9.01 8.30
N PRO A 2 7.80 -8.61 7.12
CA PRO A 2 6.95 -7.43 7.02
C PRO A 2 5.59 -7.71 7.67
N ILE A 3 5.03 -6.72 8.36
CA ILE A 3 3.68 -6.79 8.93
C ILE A 3 2.82 -5.73 8.25
N PHE A 4 1.68 -6.15 7.70
CA PHE A 4 0.69 -5.28 7.08
C PHE A 4 -0.52 -5.15 7.98
N THR A 5 -1.01 -3.92 8.17
CA THR A 5 -2.27 -3.65 8.87
C THR A 5 -3.16 -2.83 7.96
N ILE A 6 -4.35 -3.36 7.70
CA ILE A 6 -5.32 -2.75 6.79
C ILE A 6 -6.48 -2.21 7.63
N GLY A 7 -6.77 -0.92 7.46
CA GLY A 7 -7.92 -0.28 8.08
C GLY A 7 -9.19 -0.43 7.24
N LYS A 8 -10.32 -0.01 7.80
CA LYS A 8 -11.57 0.11 7.04
C LYS A 8 -11.40 1.16 5.95
N TYR A 9 -11.77 0.81 4.72
CA TYR A 9 -11.78 1.77 3.60
C TYR A 9 -12.81 2.88 3.83
N PHE A 10 -12.59 4.02 3.20
CA PHE A 10 -13.47 5.18 3.28
C PHE A 10 -13.46 6.00 2.00
N GLU A 11 -14.53 6.75 1.76
CA GLU A 11 -14.63 7.66 0.62
C GLU A 11 -13.97 9.01 0.94
N GLN A 12 -13.18 9.51 -0.01
CA GLN A 12 -12.61 10.86 0.02
C GLN A 12 -12.86 11.53 -1.33
N GLY A 13 -13.92 12.33 -1.40
CA GLY A 13 -14.39 12.93 -2.65
C GLY A 13 -14.88 11.83 -3.60
N GLU A 14 -14.32 11.77 -4.80
CA GLU A 14 -14.67 10.78 -5.83
C GLU A 14 -13.83 9.49 -5.73
N LYS A 15 -12.99 9.35 -4.70
CA LYS A 15 -12.08 8.20 -4.54
C LYS A 15 -12.46 7.37 -3.32
N ILE A 16 -12.31 6.05 -3.44
CA ILE A 16 -12.30 5.12 -2.29
C ILE A 16 -10.83 4.92 -1.88
N LEU A 17 -10.50 5.19 -0.63
CA LEU A 17 -9.15 5.04 -0.10
C LEU A 17 -9.08 3.91 0.93
N LEU A 18 -7.94 3.20 0.92
CA LEU A 18 -7.64 2.11 1.85
C LEU A 18 -6.48 2.51 2.78
N PRO A 19 -6.72 2.65 4.09
CA PRO A 19 -5.64 2.84 5.05
C PRO A 19 -4.74 1.60 5.10
N LEU A 20 -3.46 1.77 4.80
CA LEU A 20 -2.44 0.72 4.86
C LEU A 20 -1.26 1.17 5.72
N ALA A 21 -0.94 0.39 6.75
CA ALA A 21 0.27 0.55 7.54
C ALA A 21 1.20 -0.64 7.32
N ILE A 22 2.50 -0.37 7.21
CA ILE A 22 3.53 -1.38 6.99
C ILE A 22 4.61 -1.22 8.04
N GLN A 23 4.89 -2.27 8.79
CA GLN A 23 6.03 -2.36 9.70
C GLN A 23 7.10 -3.26 9.10
N VAL A 24 8.33 -2.76 9.03
CA VAL A 24 9.49 -3.48 8.50
C VAL A 24 10.68 -3.34 9.43
N HIS A 25 11.61 -4.30 9.34
CA HIS A 25 12.88 -4.24 10.07
C HIS A 25 13.93 -3.48 9.24
N HIS A 26 14.47 -2.37 9.79
CA HIS A 26 15.38 -1.48 9.06
C HIS A 26 16.68 -2.14 8.58
N GLY A 27 17.13 -3.22 9.23
CA GLY A 27 18.31 -3.99 8.77
C GLY A 27 18.10 -4.78 7.47
N VAL A 28 16.88 -4.82 6.93
CA VAL A 28 16.54 -5.56 5.69
C VAL A 28 15.80 -4.68 4.68
N CYS A 29 15.03 -3.69 5.14
CA CYS A 29 14.29 -2.75 4.29
C CYS A 29 14.49 -1.31 4.75
N ASP A 30 14.68 -0.41 3.80
CA ASP A 30 14.70 1.04 4.03
C ASP A 30 13.49 1.72 3.35
N GLY A 31 13.45 3.05 3.38
CA GLY A 31 12.37 3.83 2.76
C GLY A 31 12.28 3.65 1.24
N PHE A 32 13.37 3.33 0.55
CA PHE A 32 13.36 3.11 -0.90
C PHE A 32 12.67 1.79 -1.26
N HIS A 33 12.98 0.71 -0.53
CA HIS A 33 12.29 -0.57 -0.73
C HIS A 33 10.79 -0.44 -0.47
N LEU A 34 10.42 0.31 0.58
CA LEU A 34 9.02 0.51 0.95
C LEU A 34 8.28 1.38 -0.08
N SER A 35 8.88 2.46 -0.56
CA SER A 35 8.25 3.34 -1.56
C SER A 35 8.04 2.63 -2.89
N ARG A 36 9.02 1.84 -3.34
CA ARG A 36 8.89 1.01 -4.54
C ARG A 36 7.72 0.02 -4.40
N PHE A 37 7.64 -0.70 -3.27
CA PHE A 37 6.55 -1.63 -3.02
C PHE A 37 5.17 -0.95 -3.05
N ILE A 38 5.02 0.21 -2.41
CA ILE A 38 3.74 0.96 -2.38
C ILE A 38 3.33 1.40 -3.79
N ASN A 39 4.27 1.87 -4.60
CA ASN A 39 3.98 2.27 -5.98
C ASN A 39 3.55 1.08 -6.84
N ASP A 40 4.29 -0.04 -6.76
CA ASP A 40 3.96 -1.26 -7.50
C ASP A 40 2.58 -1.81 -7.07
N LEU A 41 2.25 -1.73 -5.77
CA LEU A 41 0.94 -2.12 -5.24
C LEU A 41 -0.18 -1.23 -5.78
N GLN A 42 0.01 0.09 -5.81
CA GLN A 42 -1.00 1.00 -6.36
C GLN A 42 -1.24 0.73 -7.84
N GLU A 43 -0.17 0.56 -8.63
CA GLU A 43 -0.29 0.25 -10.07
C GLU A 43 -1.04 -1.07 -10.31
N TRP A 44 -0.81 -2.07 -9.47
CA TRP A 44 -1.52 -3.34 -9.58
C TRP A 44 -3.02 -3.20 -9.25
N LEU A 45 -3.38 -2.41 -8.24
CA LEU A 45 -4.77 -2.13 -7.90
C LEU A 45 -5.48 -1.34 -9.00
N ASP A 46 -4.83 -0.32 -9.56
CA ASP A 46 -5.39 0.50 -10.64
C ASP A 46 -5.70 -0.32 -11.90
N LYS A 47 -4.88 -1.34 -12.20
CA LYS A 47 -5.10 -2.27 -13.34
C LYS A 47 -6.21 -3.29 -13.08
N THR A 48 -6.55 -3.56 -11.82
CA THR A 48 -7.55 -4.56 -11.48
C THR A 48 -8.98 -4.04 -11.73
N ASP A 49 -9.18 -2.72 -11.75
CA ASP A 49 -10.44 -2.08 -12.16
C ASP A 49 -10.77 -2.29 -13.66
N GLU A 50 -9.84 -2.82 -14.46
CA GLU A 50 -10.04 -3.14 -15.89
C GLU A 50 -10.48 -4.60 -16.15
N ILE A 51 -10.70 -5.41 -15.12
CA ILE A 51 -11.14 -6.83 -15.20
C ILE A 51 -12.59 -6.97 -14.70
#